data_AF-A0A0V0HXS1-F1
#
_entry.id   AF-A0A0V0HXS1-F1
#
_cell.length_a   1.000
_cell.length_b   1.000
_cell.length_c   1.000
_cell.angle_alpha   90.00
_cell.angle_beta   90.00
_cell.angle_gamma   90.00
#
_symmetry.space_group_name_H-M   'P 1'
#
loop_
_entity.id
_entity.type
_entity.pdbx_description
1 polymer ?
#
loop_
_entity_poly.entity_id
_entity_poly.type
_entity_poly.pdbx_seq_one_letter_code
_entity_poly.pdbx_strand_id
1 'polypeptide(L)'
;MNLQVSLERCPSEVFVHLSPVKCWDMVRERVNQEILKQHKLGKPKLLPLQPPGSVEGMEMFGFSTTEIVQAIQDMDVNRVCSEFWKSKPLMQTVQSSLVVDRSKLNIKSEISNDPTGVDTVLSGLLKKANCEELHALNNLLKTNNLTPNQGLMTRLLNEEIDKRGR
;
A
#
# COMPACT_ATOMS: atom_id res chain seq x y z
N MET A 1 21.32 -3.92 -4.17
CA MET A 1 21.43 -3.63 -2.72
C MET A 1 21.26 -4.95 -1.99
N ASN A 2 22.21 -5.36 -1.15
CA ASN A 2 22.12 -6.59 -0.36
C ASN A 2 21.74 -6.24 1.08
N LEU A 3 20.97 -7.10 1.76
CA LEU A 3 20.80 -7.04 3.21
C LEU A 3 21.97 -7.79 3.86
N GLN A 4 22.55 -7.21 4.91
CA GLN A 4 23.64 -7.80 5.68
C GLN A 4 23.29 -7.83 7.16
N VAL A 5 23.52 -8.96 7.81
CA VAL A 5 23.42 -9.14 9.26
C VAL A 5 24.78 -9.55 9.78
N SER A 6 25.30 -8.86 10.79
CA SER A 6 26.57 -9.19 11.45
C SER A 6 26.32 -9.53 12.91
N LEU A 7 27.04 -10.52 13.44
CA LEU A 7 26.97 -10.82 14.86
C LEU A 7 27.75 -9.77 15.66
N GLU A 8 27.09 -9.13 16.64
CA GLU A 8 27.68 -8.03 17.43
C GLU A 8 29.02 -8.41 18.09
N ARG A 9 29.11 -9.62 18.65
CA ARG A 9 30.32 -10.11 19.32
C ARG A 9 31.33 -10.80 18.39
N CYS A 10 30.98 -10.97 17.11
CA CYS A 10 31.84 -11.58 16.11
C CYS A 10 31.55 -10.95 14.73
N PRO A 11 32.02 -9.71 14.48
CA PRO A 11 31.67 -8.99 13.24
C PRO A 11 32.16 -9.64 11.95
N SER A 12 33.09 -10.60 12.04
CA SER A 12 33.53 -11.44 10.92
C SER A 12 32.48 -12.45 10.47
N GLU A 13 31.53 -12.79 11.33
CA GLU A 13 30.41 -13.67 10.99
C GLU A 13 29.26 -12.82 10.45
N VAL A 14 29.09 -12.89 9.12
CA VAL A 14 28.12 -12.09 8.37
C VAL A 14 27.22 -12.98 7.51
N PHE A 15 25.95 -12.58 7.41
CA PHE A 15 24.94 -13.21 6.56
C PHE A 15 24.48 -12.17 5.55
N VAL A 16 24.60 -12.49 4.26
CA VAL A 16 24.32 -11.55 3.18
C VAL A 16 23.38 -12.17 2.17
N HIS A 17 22.26 -11.52 1.91
CA HIS A 17 21.31 -11.94 0.90
C HIS A 17 20.43 -10.78 0.41
N LEU A 18 19.88 -10.87 -0.80
CA LEU A 18 18.98 -9.85 -1.37
C LEU A 18 17.59 -9.82 -0.70
N SER A 19 17.03 -11.00 -0.43
CA SER A 19 15.76 -11.16 0.27
C SER A 19 15.97 -11.14 1.80
N PRO A 20 15.22 -10.31 2.55
CA PRO A 20 15.25 -10.32 4.02
C PRO A 20 14.86 -11.66 4.62
N VAL A 21 13.84 -12.32 4.07
CA VAL A 21 13.40 -13.65 4.52
C VAL A 21 14.54 -14.66 4.43
N LYS A 22 15.23 -14.71 3.28
CA LYS A 22 16.36 -15.61 3.07
C LYS A 22 17.58 -15.25 3.91
N CYS A 23 17.82 -13.96 4.16
CA CYS A 23 18.89 -13.54 5.06
C CYS A 23 18.64 -14.05 6.49
N TRP A 24 17.38 -13.96 6.95
CA TRP A 24 16.99 -14.47 8.27
C TRP A 24 17.02 -16.01 8.33
N ASP A 25 16.69 -16.70 7.24
CA ASP A 25 16.85 -18.16 7.15
C ASP A 25 18.29 -18.60 7.46
N MET A 26 19.29 -17.88 6.92
CA MET A 26 20.72 -18.18 7.16
C MET A 26 21.10 -17.99 8.64
N VAL A 27 20.62 -16.91 9.27
CA VAL A 27 20.83 -16.65 10.71
C VAL A 27 20.21 -17.79 11.53
N ARG A 28 18.97 -18.17 11.22
CA ARG A 28 18.25 -19.26 11.91
C ARG A 28 18.99 -20.59 11.80
N GLU A 29 19.46 -20.94 10.60
CA GLU A 29 20.22 -22.17 10.37
C GLU A 29 21.50 -22.19 11.21
N ARG A 30 22.23 -21.08 11.25
CA ARG A 30 23.44 -20.97 12.06
C ARG A 30 23.17 -21.08 13.57
N VAL A 31 22.07 -20.49 14.04
CA VAL A 31 21.60 -20.63 15.43
C VAL A 31 21.28 -22.10 15.74
N ASN A 32 20.58 -22.80 14.85
CA ASN A 32 20.28 -24.23 15.03
C ASN A 32 21.55 -25.08 15.07
N GLN A 33 22.54 -24.79 14.22
CA GLN A 33 23.84 -25.46 14.25
C GLN A 33 24.55 -25.24 15.59
N GLU A 34 24.48 -24.04 16.15
CA GLU A 34 25.05 -23.75 17.47
C GLU A 34 24.31 -24.52 18.57
N ILE A 35 22.97 -24.53 18.56
CA ILE A 35 22.16 -25.29 19.53
C ILE A 35 22.54 -26.77 19.49
N LEU A 36 22.61 -27.38 18.32
CA LEU A 36 23.01 -28.79 18.15
C LEU A 36 24.43 -29.04 18.65
N LYS A 37 25.37 -28.13 18.36
CA LYS A 37 26.75 -28.22 18.86
C LYS A 37 26.80 -28.18 20.39
N GLN A 38 26.07 -27.27 21.02
CA GLN A 38 26.02 -27.15 22.48
C GLN A 38 25.32 -28.36 23.12
N HIS A 39 24.31 -28.93 22.46
CA HIS A 39 23.63 -30.15 22.92
C HIS A 39 24.57 -31.35 22.92
N LYS A 40 25.38 -31.51 21.86
CA LYS A 40 26.42 -32.55 21.79
C LYS A 40 27.49 -32.40 22.88
N LEU A 41 27.70 -31.19 23.40
CA LEU A 41 28.59 -30.90 24.53
C LEU A 41 27.92 -31.10 25.90
N GLY A 42 26.68 -31.58 25.95
CA GLY A 42 25.97 -31.88 27.19
C GLY A 42 25.51 -30.65 27.99
N LYS A 43 25.43 -29.46 27.37
CA LYS A 43 24.95 -28.27 28.07
C LYS A 43 23.45 -28.39 28.37
N PRO A 44 23.03 -28.24 29.64
CA PRO A 44 21.61 -28.23 30.00
C PRO A 44 20.95 -26.90 29.63
N LYS A 45 19.60 -26.91 29.53
CA LYS A 45 18.74 -25.72 29.34
C LYS A 45 19.00 -24.93 28.04
N LEU A 46 19.18 -25.62 26.93
CA LEU A 46 19.29 -24.98 25.61
C LEU A 46 17.91 -24.60 25.06
N LEU A 47 17.88 -23.55 24.25
CA LEU A 47 16.70 -23.20 23.47
C LEU A 47 16.34 -24.31 22.49
N PRO A 48 15.05 -24.50 22.17
CA PRO A 48 14.65 -25.46 21.15
C PRO A 48 15.15 -25.03 19.77
N LEU A 49 15.30 -26.01 18.86
CA LEU A 49 15.58 -25.74 17.46
C LEU A 49 14.47 -24.87 16.87
N GLN A 50 14.88 -23.89 16.08
CA GLN A 50 13.99 -22.96 15.40
C GLN A 50 13.59 -23.56 14.04
N PRO A 51 12.33 -24.02 13.86
CA PRO A 51 11.92 -24.64 12.60
C PRO A 51 11.92 -23.61 11.45
N PRO A 52 11.99 -24.06 10.18
CA PRO A 52 11.77 -23.20 9.02
C PRO A 52 10.42 -22.47 9.15
N GLY A 53 10.40 -21.17 8.88
CA GLY A 53 9.19 -20.34 8.97
C GLY A 53 8.78 -19.93 10.39
N SER A 54 9.57 -20.25 11.43
CA SER A 54 9.30 -19.85 12.82
C SER A 54 9.14 -18.34 13.03
N VAL A 55 9.99 -17.54 12.40
CA VAL A 55 9.87 -16.08 12.41
C VAL A 55 10.17 -15.55 11.00
N GLU A 56 9.34 -14.61 10.55
CA GLU A 56 9.50 -13.97 9.24
C GLU A 56 10.66 -12.96 9.28
N GLY A 57 11.53 -12.99 8.27
CA GLY A 57 12.65 -12.04 8.19
C GLY A 57 12.20 -10.58 8.14
N MET A 58 11.07 -10.28 7.47
CA MET A 58 10.53 -8.92 7.39
C MET A 58 10.17 -8.37 8.78
N GLU A 59 9.56 -9.20 9.62
CA GLU A 59 9.22 -8.87 11.01
C GLU A 59 10.48 -8.71 11.87
N MET A 60 11.44 -9.64 11.75
CA MET A 60 12.68 -9.60 12.56
C MET A 60 13.55 -8.37 12.31
N PHE A 61 13.56 -7.87 11.08
CA PHE A 61 14.26 -6.61 10.76
C PHE A 61 13.40 -5.37 11.02
N GLY A 62 12.14 -5.54 11.43
CA GLY A 62 11.22 -4.45 11.69
C GLY A 62 10.65 -3.79 10.43
N PHE A 63 10.90 -4.34 9.23
CA PHE A 63 10.39 -3.77 7.97
C PHE A 63 8.86 -3.80 7.87
N SER A 64 8.21 -4.65 8.67
CA SER A 64 6.75 -4.70 8.78
C SER A 64 6.17 -3.74 9.84
N THR A 65 7.01 -3.05 10.62
CA THR A 65 6.53 -2.12 11.66
C THR A 65 5.98 -0.84 11.05
N THR A 66 4.87 -0.34 11.60
CA THR A 66 4.19 0.85 11.09
C THR A 66 5.11 2.06 11.10
N GLU A 67 5.94 2.20 12.12
CA GLU A 67 6.87 3.32 12.30
C GLU A 67 7.92 3.36 11.19
N ILE A 68 8.54 2.21 10.90
CA ILE A 68 9.54 2.10 9.82
C ILE A 68 8.87 2.28 8.45
N VAL A 69 7.70 1.66 8.25
CA VAL A 69 6.94 1.77 6.99
C VAL A 69 6.54 3.22 6.73
N GLN A 70 6.10 3.96 7.75
CA GLN A 70 5.73 5.37 7.62
C GLN A 70 6.97 6.23 7.36
N ALA A 71 8.07 6.01 8.09
CA ALA A 71 9.30 6.76 7.86
C ALA A 71 9.82 6.58 6.42
N ILE A 72 9.80 5.36 5.88
CA ILE A 72 10.19 5.10 4.48
C ILE A 72 9.23 5.80 3.50
N GLN A 73 7.92 5.81 3.77
CA GLN A 73 6.95 6.51 2.94
C GLN A 73 7.17 8.02 2.93
N ASP A 74 7.43 8.62 4.09
CA ASP A 74 7.69 10.05 4.24
C ASP A 74 9.00 10.46 3.54
N MET A 75 9.95 9.52 3.39
CA MET A 75 11.17 9.72 2.61
C MET A 75 10.91 9.68 1.09
N ASP A 76 9.93 8.91 0.60
CA ASP A 76 9.56 8.83 -0.82
C ASP A 76 8.49 9.86 -1.20
N VAL A 77 8.76 11.14 -0.90
CA VAL A 77 7.82 12.26 -1.12
C VAL A 77 7.32 12.33 -2.56
N ASN A 78 8.21 12.09 -3.52
CA ASN A 78 7.89 12.14 -4.95
C ASN A 78 7.30 10.82 -5.49
N ARG A 79 7.08 9.83 -4.61
CA ARG A 79 6.51 8.53 -4.94
C ARG A 79 7.22 7.82 -6.09
N VAL A 80 8.56 7.88 -6.09
CA VAL A 80 9.41 7.28 -7.13
C VAL A 80 9.25 5.77 -7.14
N CYS A 81 8.93 5.15 -5.99
CA CYS A 81 8.65 3.72 -5.91
C CYS A 81 7.22 3.39 -6.41
N SER A 82 6.98 3.53 -7.71
CA SER A 82 5.64 3.44 -8.31
C SER A 82 4.89 2.15 -7.97
N GLU A 83 5.58 1.01 -7.97
CA GLU A 83 4.96 -0.29 -7.71
C GLU A 83 4.49 -0.42 -6.26
N PHE A 84 5.24 0.13 -5.30
CA PHE A 84 4.82 0.20 -3.91
C PHE A 84 3.54 1.02 -3.76
N TRP A 85 3.48 2.23 -4.33
CA TRP A 85 2.31 3.10 -4.21
C TRP A 85 1.08 2.57 -4.96
N LYS A 86 1.26 1.88 -6.09
CA LYS A 86 0.17 1.18 -6.81
C LYS A 86 -0.37 -0.01 -6.03
N SER A 87 0.47 -0.68 -5.24
CA SER A 87 0.07 -1.85 -4.45
C SER A 87 -0.81 -1.50 -3.25
N LYS A 88 -0.78 -0.23 -2.80
CA LYS A 88 -1.65 0.24 -1.73
C LYS A 88 -3.10 0.31 -2.25
N PRO A 89 -4.08 -0.15 -1.46
CA PRO A 89 -5.49 0.06 -1.80
C PRO A 89 -5.70 1.54 -2.10
N LEU A 90 -6.51 1.84 -3.13
CA LEU A 90 -6.80 3.21 -3.57
C LEU A 90 -7.60 3.96 -2.49
N MET A 91 -6.98 4.26 -1.36
CA MET A 91 -7.53 5.05 -0.27
C MET A 91 -6.67 6.31 -0.17
N GLN A 92 -7.23 7.38 -0.73
CA GLN A 92 -6.88 8.78 -0.49
C GLN A 92 -5.47 9.21 -0.89
N THR A 93 -5.28 9.44 -2.19
CA THR A 93 -4.44 10.56 -2.61
C THR A 93 -5.34 11.80 -2.75
N VAL A 94 -5.69 12.39 -1.61
CA VAL A 94 -6.05 13.81 -1.52
C VAL A 94 -5.02 14.46 -0.59
N GLN A 95 -3.75 14.37 -0.97
CA GLN A 95 -2.71 15.26 -0.49
C GLN A 95 -1.98 15.80 -1.71
N SER A 96 -2.75 16.43 -2.60
CA SER A 96 -2.22 17.50 -3.42
C SER A 96 -2.96 18.77 -3.00
N SER A 97 -2.22 19.64 -2.31
CA SER A 97 -2.47 21.06 -2.09
C SER A 97 -3.93 21.53 -2.00
N LEU A 98 -4.54 21.57 -0.81
CA LEU A 98 -5.48 22.64 -0.42
C LEU A 98 -5.64 22.62 1.10
N VAL A 99 -5.10 23.64 1.77
CA VAL A 99 -5.44 23.96 3.16
C VAL A 99 -6.88 24.46 3.14
N VAL A 100 -7.85 23.57 3.36
CA VAL A 100 -9.23 23.96 3.64
C VAL A 100 -9.64 23.35 4.96
N ASP A 101 -10.03 24.25 5.84
CA ASP A 101 -10.53 24.07 7.20
C ASP A 101 -11.41 22.82 7.36
N ARG A 102 -10.96 21.89 8.21
CA ARG A 102 -11.54 20.55 8.42
C ARG A 102 -12.73 20.56 9.40
N SER A 103 -13.36 21.70 9.65
CA SER A 103 -14.34 21.81 10.74
C SER A 103 -15.80 21.55 10.34
N LYS A 104 -16.13 21.13 9.11
CA LYS A 104 -17.52 20.75 8.74
C LYS A 104 -17.63 19.67 7.66
N LEU A 105 -17.33 18.41 7.96
CA LEU A 105 -17.87 17.28 7.17
C LEU A 105 -18.27 16.14 8.11
N ASN A 106 -19.52 16.19 8.58
CA ASN A 106 -20.20 15.03 9.15
C ASN A 106 -20.76 14.20 7.98
N ILE A 107 -19.98 13.23 7.49
CA ILE A 107 -20.47 12.24 6.52
C ILE A 107 -20.69 10.96 7.29
N LYS A 108 -21.96 10.74 7.68
CA LYS A 108 -22.43 9.44 8.17
C LYS A 108 -22.45 8.51 6.96
N SER A 109 -21.48 7.61 6.89
CA SER A 109 -21.39 6.55 5.88
C SER A 109 -22.34 5.41 6.25
N GLU A 110 -23.55 5.43 5.68
CA GLU A 110 -24.37 4.22 5.54
C GLU A 110 -24.35 3.83 4.05
N ILE A 111 -23.43 2.92 3.70
CA ILE A 111 -23.38 2.31 2.37
C ILE A 111 -24.47 1.23 2.34
N SER A 112 -25.64 1.59 1.85
CA SER A 112 -26.66 0.63 1.39
C SER A 112 -26.35 0.24 -0.05
N ASN A 113 -26.32 -1.06 -0.34
CA ASN A 113 -26.02 -1.65 -1.65
C ASN A 113 -27.19 -1.49 -2.66
N ASP A 114 -27.73 -0.28 -2.82
CA ASP A 114 -28.78 0.03 -3.79
C ASP A 114 -28.17 0.69 -5.05
N PRO A 115 -28.37 0.14 -6.27
CA PRO A 115 -27.76 0.66 -7.50
C PRO A 115 -28.19 2.09 -7.84
N THR A 116 -29.32 2.57 -7.29
CA THR A 116 -29.87 3.91 -7.53
C THR A 116 -29.12 5.02 -6.78
N GLY A 117 -28.43 4.68 -5.67
CA GLY A 117 -27.75 5.66 -4.82
C GLY A 117 -26.51 6.29 -5.49
N VAL A 118 -25.78 5.49 -6.27
CA VAL A 118 -24.54 5.91 -6.94
C VAL A 118 -24.80 7.02 -7.97
N ASP A 119 -25.95 6.97 -8.65
CA ASP A 119 -26.34 7.94 -9.68
C ASP A 119 -26.58 9.34 -9.11
N THR A 120 -27.15 9.43 -7.90
CA THR A 120 -27.40 10.72 -7.22
C THR A 120 -26.10 11.39 -6.79
N VAL A 121 -25.15 10.60 -6.30
CA VAL A 121 -23.82 11.09 -5.91
C VAL A 121 -23.05 11.54 -7.15
N LEU A 122 -23.07 10.74 -8.22
CA LEU A 122 -22.40 11.08 -9.47
C LEU A 122 -22.98 12.36 -10.10
N SER A 123 -24.31 12.50 -10.13
CA SER A 123 -24.98 13.72 -10.61
C SER A 123 -24.60 14.95 -9.78
N GLY A 124 -24.50 14.82 -8.46
CA GLY A 124 -24.05 15.88 -7.57
C GLY A 124 -22.61 16.32 -7.83
N LEU A 125 -21.73 15.38 -8.19
CA LEU A 125 -20.33 15.66 -8.54
C LEU A 125 -20.21 16.35 -9.91
N LEU A 126 -20.92 15.86 -10.93
CA LEU A 126 -20.92 16.46 -12.27
C LEU A 126 -21.44 17.91 -12.26
N LYS A 127 -22.41 18.22 -11.40
CA LYS A 127 -22.91 19.60 -11.21
C LYS A 127 -21.89 20.54 -10.58
N LYS A 128 -20.95 20.02 -9.79
CA LYS A 128 -19.90 20.79 -9.12
C LYS A 128 -18.67 21.00 -10.00
N ALA A 129 -18.45 20.13 -10.98
CA ALA A 129 -17.34 20.26 -11.92
C ALA A 129 -17.52 21.47 -12.84
N ASN A 130 -16.41 22.07 -13.26
CA ASN A 130 -16.43 23.16 -14.24
C ASN A 130 -16.51 22.62 -15.68
N CYS A 131 -16.72 23.51 -16.66
CA CYS A 131 -16.93 23.12 -18.06
C CYS A 131 -15.71 22.40 -18.68
N GLU A 132 -14.51 22.86 -18.35
CA GLU A 132 -13.25 22.32 -18.87
C GLU A 132 -13.00 20.90 -18.33
N GLU A 133 -13.24 20.69 -17.04
CA GLU A 133 -13.18 19.39 -16.38
C GLU A 133 -14.20 18.40 -16.95
N LEU A 134 -15.42 18.85 -17.23
CA LEU A 134 -16.46 18.02 -17.85
C LEU A 134 -16.09 17.59 -19.26
N HIS A 135 -15.52 18.50 -20.07
CA HIS A 135 -15.04 18.18 -21.41
C HIS A 135 -13.83 17.23 -21.40
N ALA A 136 -12.88 17.45 -20.48
CA ALA A 136 -11.73 16.56 -20.30
C ALA A 136 -12.17 15.14 -19.91
N LEU A 137 -13.13 15.03 -18.98
CA LEU A 137 -13.70 13.75 -18.56
C LEU A 137 -14.43 13.04 -19.72
N ASN A 138 -15.22 13.78 -20.51
CA ASN A 138 -15.93 13.23 -21.67
C ASN A 138 -14.95 12.68 -22.73
N ASN A 139 -13.87 13.42 -22.99
CA ASN A 139 -12.85 12.99 -23.94
C ASN A 139 -12.12 11.74 -23.44
N LEU A 140 -11.77 11.68 -22.14
CA LEU A 140 -11.12 10.52 -21.54
C LEU A 140 -11.99 9.25 -21.60
N LEU A 141 -13.30 9.40 -21.40
CA LEU A 141 -14.26 8.30 -21.53
C LEU A 141 -14.39 7.83 -22.98
N LYS A 142 -14.39 8.75 -23.95
CA LYS A 142 -14.44 8.40 -25.39
C LYS A 142 -13.17 7.71 -25.88
N THR A 143 -12.00 8.04 -25.34
CA THR A 143 -10.72 7.45 -25.75
C THR A 143 -10.49 6.05 -25.18
N ASN A 144 -11.07 5.76 -24.02
CA ASN A 144 -10.88 4.49 -23.32
C ASN A 144 -12.14 3.64 -23.47
N ASN A 145 -12.16 2.74 -24.47
CA ASN A 145 -13.27 1.80 -24.72
C ASN A 145 -13.44 0.83 -23.53
N LEU A 146 -14.09 1.25 -22.45
CA LEU A 146 -14.26 0.47 -21.23
C LEU A 146 -15.73 0.33 -20.83
N THR A 147 -16.25 -0.89 -21.10
CA THR A 147 -17.31 -1.63 -20.38
C THR A 147 -18.77 -1.16 -20.48
N PRO A 148 -19.76 -2.08 -20.24
CA PRO A 148 -21.18 -1.86 -20.57
C PRO A 148 -21.93 -0.79 -19.76
N ASN A 149 -21.42 -0.37 -18.59
CA ASN A 149 -22.05 0.68 -17.75
C ASN A 149 -21.74 2.11 -18.22
N GLN A 150 -20.96 2.28 -19.30
CA GLN A 150 -20.58 3.58 -19.86
C GLN A 150 -21.75 4.36 -20.45
N GLY A 151 -22.81 3.68 -20.91
CA GLY A 151 -23.96 4.31 -21.55
C GLY A 151 -24.69 5.31 -20.64
N LEU A 152 -24.88 4.96 -19.36
CA LEU A 152 -25.58 5.82 -18.40
C LEU A 152 -24.70 7.00 -17.94
N MET A 153 -23.42 6.74 -17.67
CA MET A 153 -22.47 7.78 -17.26
C MET A 153 -22.23 8.81 -18.37
N THR A 154 -22.11 8.36 -19.61
CA THR A 154 -21.97 9.24 -20.78
C THR A 154 -23.25 10.04 -21.04
N ARG A 155 -24.42 9.46 -20.78
CA ARG A 155 -25.71 10.16 -20.92
C ARG A 155 -25.85 11.28 -19.89
N LEU A 156 -25.61 11.00 -18.61
CA LEU A 156 -25.66 12.01 -17.54
C LEU A 156 -24.64 13.15 -17.76
N LEU A 157 -23.46 12.80 -18.28
CA LEU A 157 -22.42 13.78 -18.61
C LEU A 157 -22.85 14.69 -19.77
N ASN A 158 -23.36 14.12 -20.87
CA ASN A 158 -23.83 14.89 -22.01
C ASN A 158 -25.06 15.76 -21.65
N GLU A 159 -25.99 15.25 -20.83
CA GLU A 159 -27.14 16.02 -20.34
C GLU A 159 -26.70 17.25 -19.52
N GLU A 160 -25.68 17.12 -18.67
CA GLU A 160 -25.17 18.24 -17.87
C GLU A 160 -24.35 19.24 -18.71
N ILE A 161 -23.64 18.78 -19.76
CA ILE A 161 -22.95 19.66 -20.73
C ILE A 161 -23.98 20.47 -21.54
N ASP A 162 -25.02 19.81 -22.09
CA ASP A 162 -26.05 20.47 -22.90
C ASP A 162 -26.88 21.48 -22.09
N LYS A 163 -27.09 21.22 -20.79
CA LYS A 163 -27.79 22.14 -19.88
C LYS A 163 -27.02 23.45 -19.64
N ARG A 164 -25.70 23.45 -19.82
CA ARG A 164 -24.82 24.61 -19.61
C ARG A 164 -24.52 25.38 -20.90
N GLY A 165 -24.81 24.79 -22.06
CA GLY A 165 -24.66 25.40 -23.38
C GLY A 165 -25.87 26.22 -23.85
N ARG A 166 -26.93 26.36 -23.04
CA ARG A 166 -28.08 27.26 -23.30
C ARG A 166 -28.12 28.41 -22.32
#